data_AF-A0A2A6R9T0-F1
#
_entry.id   AF-A0A2A6R9T0-F1
#
_cell.length_a   1.000
_cell.length_b   1.000
_cell.length_c   1.000
_cell.angle_alpha   90.00
_cell.angle_beta   90.00
_cell.angle_gamma   90.00
#
_symmetry.space_group_name_H-M   'P 1'
#
loop_
_entity.id
_entity.type
_entity.pdbx_description
1 polymer ?
#
loop_
_entity_poly.entity_id
_entity_poly.type
_entity_poly.pdbx_seq_one_letter_code
_entity_poly.pdbx_strand_id
1 'polypeptide(L)'
;MTSPDKSKGDRSRDEVLAGEYVLGVLSLQDRRVVEERMRHDRTFAAIVSRWEANLSAFNDEYEGVAPNRETFKQIESRLFGDAGKPASFSQGLWNSAVFWRSLAFACIVVAVSAVIFASGVVPEPEGPTPLVAELSGENSTINLRASYELQSGRLKIVPVAAGKPEEKSLELWLVPGSGLAKSLGVFHPGESGELVIPAELRNHVTDGTTLAVSLEPFGGSPTGQVTGPIVASGKVLRP
;
A
#
# COMPACT_ATOMS: atom_id res chain seq x y z
N MET A 1 -41.42 88.62 2.46
CA MET A 1 -42.00 87.43 1.80
C MET A 1 -41.01 86.30 1.96
N THR A 2 -41.27 85.38 2.88
CA THR A 2 -40.43 84.20 3.14
C THR A 2 -40.61 83.20 2.00
N SER A 3 -39.52 82.84 1.33
CA SER A 3 -39.53 81.75 0.35
C SER A 3 -40.01 80.46 1.02
N PRO A 4 -40.83 79.62 0.35
CA PRO A 4 -41.24 78.35 0.91
C PRO A 4 -40.01 77.49 1.17
N ASP A 5 -39.93 76.93 2.37
CA ASP A 5 -38.85 76.08 2.85
C ASP A 5 -38.79 74.79 2.02
N LYS A 6 -37.88 74.74 1.03
CA LYS A 6 -37.67 73.58 0.15
C LYS A 6 -37.44 72.28 0.92
N SER A 7 -36.87 72.35 2.14
CA SER A 7 -36.62 71.18 2.97
C SER A 7 -37.91 70.46 3.39
N LYS A 8 -39.01 71.20 3.55
CA LYS A 8 -40.32 70.64 3.92
C LYS A 8 -40.97 69.88 2.77
N GLY A 9 -40.77 70.35 1.53
CA GLY A 9 -41.25 69.68 0.31
C GLY A 9 -40.49 68.39 0.00
N ASP A 10 -39.18 68.36 0.25
CA ASP A 10 -38.37 67.15 0.08
C ASP A 10 -38.75 66.08 1.10
N ARG A 11 -38.90 66.46 2.37
CA ARG A 11 -39.39 65.54 3.42
C ARG A 11 -40.76 64.97 3.10
N SER A 12 -41.72 65.79 2.65
CA SER A 12 -43.06 65.29 2.32
C SER A 12 -43.05 64.28 1.17
N ARG A 13 -42.16 64.43 0.19
CA ARG A 13 -42.02 63.46 -0.92
C ARG A 13 -41.35 62.18 -0.45
N ASP A 14 -40.34 62.30 0.41
CA ASP A 14 -39.66 61.17 1.02
C ASP A 14 -40.59 60.33 1.91
N GLU A 15 -41.50 60.97 2.65
CA GLU A 15 -42.54 60.28 3.42
C GLU A 15 -43.45 59.42 2.54
N VAL A 16 -43.91 59.96 1.40
CA VAL A 16 -44.78 59.23 0.47
C VAL A 16 -44.02 58.08 -0.18
N LEU A 17 -42.80 58.33 -0.67
CA LEU A 17 -41.98 57.30 -1.32
C LEU A 17 -41.62 56.16 -0.36
N ALA A 18 -41.30 56.48 0.91
CA ALA A 18 -41.04 55.48 1.93
C ALA A 18 -42.30 54.65 2.23
N GLY A 19 -43.48 55.28 2.32
CA GLY A 19 -44.75 54.56 2.48
C GLY A 19 -45.05 53.63 1.30
N GLU A 20 -44.88 54.09 0.07
CA GLU A 20 -45.07 53.30 -1.15
C GLU A 20 -44.12 52.09 -1.21
N TYR A 21 -42.87 52.28 -0.79
CA TYR A 21 -41.89 51.20 -0.68
C TYR A 21 -42.32 50.13 0.33
N VAL A 22 -42.71 50.54 1.54
CA VAL A 22 -43.11 49.60 2.62
C VAL A 22 -44.40 48.86 2.27
N LEU A 23 -45.37 49.54 1.66
CA LEU A 23 -46.60 48.91 1.18
C LEU A 23 -46.38 48.00 -0.05
N GLY A 24 -45.19 48.03 -0.65
CA GLY A 24 -44.85 47.17 -1.78
C GLY A 24 -45.55 47.55 -3.10
N VAL A 25 -46.00 48.80 -3.24
CA VAL A 25 -46.71 49.27 -4.46
C VAL A 25 -45.76 49.75 -5.56
N LEU A 26 -44.47 49.90 -5.25
CA LEU A 26 -43.44 50.29 -6.22
C LEU A 26 -43.11 49.18 -7.21
N SER A 27 -42.69 49.58 -8.41
CA SER A 27 -42.11 48.66 -9.39
C SER A 27 -40.79 48.06 -8.86
N LEU A 28 -40.37 46.91 -9.41
CA LEU A 28 -39.10 46.28 -9.01
C LEU A 28 -37.89 47.20 -9.28
N GLN A 29 -37.96 48.01 -10.32
CA GLN A 29 -36.91 48.98 -10.66
C GLN A 29 -36.84 50.10 -9.62
N ASP A 30 -37.97 50.72 -9.28
CA ASP A 30 -38.02 51.81 -8.30
C ASP A 30 -37.65 51.31 -6.89
N ARG A 31 -38.07 50.08 -6.55
CA ARG A 31 -37.69 49.43 -5.30
C ARG A 31 -36.17 49.33 -5.15
N ARG A 32 -35.45 48.93 -6.19
CA ARG A 32 -33.97 48.87 -6.16
C ARG A 32 -33.32 50.25 -5.98
N VAL A 33 -33.91 51.30 -6.58
CA VAL A 33 -33.43 52.68 -6.41
C VAL A 33 -33.60 53.13 -4.95
N VAL A 34 -34.74 52.82 -4.33
CA VAL A 34 -35.00 53.09 -2.92
C VAL A 34 -34.03 52.31 -2.02
N GLU A 35 -33.82 51.02 -2.27
CA GLU A 35 -32.87 50.17 -1.52
C GLU A 35 -31.42 50.69 -1.61
N GLU A 36 -31.00 51.14 -2.80
CA GLU A 36 -29.68 51.74 -2.99
C GLU A 36 -29.56 53.09 -2.25
N ARG A 37 -30.61 53.91 -2.28
CA ARG A 37 -30.64 55.16 -1.52
C ARG A 37 -30.54 54.90 -0.02
N MET A 38 -31.27 53.92 0.51
CA MET A 38 -31.23 53.57 1.94
C MET A 38 -29.83 53.15 2.42
N ARG A 39 -28.96 52.61 1.55
CA ARG A 39 -27.56 52.31 1.89
C ARG A 39 -26.73 53.56 2.17
N HIS A 40 -27.10 54.71 1.60
CA HIS A 40 -26.30 55.94 1.63
C HIS A 40 -26.96 57.08 2.42
N ASP A 41 -28.28 57.11 2.52
CA ASP A 41 -29.07 58.15 3.19
C ASP A 41 -29.73 57.59 4.46
N ARG A 42 -29.05 57.77 5.61
CA ARG A 42 -29.56 57.30 6.90
C ARG A 42 -30.84 58.01 7.35
N THR A 43 -31.04 59.27 6.95
CA THR A 43 -32.24 60.03 7.32
C THR A 43 -33.46 59.47 6.62
N PHE A 44 -33.34 59.18 5.32
CA PHE A 44 -34.39 58.50 4.56
C PHE A 44 -34.63 57.06 5.06
N ALA A 45 -33.58 56.30 5.36
CA ALA A 45 -33.71 54.95 5.94
C ALA A 45 -34.47 54.95 7.27
N ALA A 46 -34.32 55.98 8.10
CA ALA A 46 -35.09 56.12 9.34
C ALA A 46 -36.59 56.38 9.10
N ILE A 47 -36.94 57.10 8.03
CA ILE A 47 -38.35 57.29 7.62
C ILE A 47 -38.96 55.95 7.21
N VAL A 48 -38.25 55.16 6.40
CA VAL A 48 -38.68 53.81 5.98
C VAL A 48 -38.88 52.90 7.20
N SER A 49 -37.90 52.83 8.11
CA SER A 49 -37.99 52.00 9.32
C SER A 49 -39.18 52.39 10.21
N ARG A 50 -39.51 53.68 10.31
CA ARG A 50 -40.71 54.14 11.02
C ARG A 50 -42.00 53.67 10.35
N TRP A 51 -42.07 53.74 9.02
CA TRP A 51 -43.21 53.19 8.27
C TRP A 51 -43.36 51.68 8.47
N GLU A 52 -42.26 50.92 8.42
CA GLU A 52 -42.26 49.47 8.68
C GLU A 52 -42.78 49.16 10.08
N ALA A 53 -42.30 49.84 11.12
CA ALA A 53 -42.74 49.64 12.49
C ALA A 53 -44.20 50.03 12.73
N ASN A 54 -44.68 51.09 12.08
CA ASN A 54 -46.09 51.51 12.19
C ASN A 54 -47.03 50.50 11.52
N LEU A 55 -46.63 49.93 10.38
CA LEU A 55 -47.45 48.97 9.63
C LEU A 55 -47.30 47.53 10.13
N SER A 56 -46.22 47.19 10.84
CA SER A 56 -46.02 45.82 11.35
C SER A 56 -47.11 45.41 12.34
N ALA A 57 -47.68 46.35 13.10
CA ALA A 57 -48.77 46.08 14.05
C ALA A 57 -50.03 45.54 13.37
N PHE A 58 -50.26 45.85 12.09
CA PHE A 58 -51.39 45.28 11.34
C PHE A 58 -51.23 43.79 11.07
N ASN A 59 -50.02 43.24 11.16
CA ASN A 59 -49.79 41.81 11.00
C ASN A 59 -50.23 41.01 12.24
N ASP A 60 -50.36 41.64 13.41
CA ASP A 60 -50.67 40.97 14.68
C ASP A 60 -52.10 40.37 14.71
N GLU A 61 -53.00 40.86 13.84
CA GLU A 61 -54.37 40.36 13.71
C GLU A 61 -54.47 39.07 12.90
N TYR A 62 -53.42 38.70 12.15
CA TYR A 62 -53.40 37.49 11.32
C TYR A 62 -52.79 36.30 12.07
N GLU A 63 -53.46 35.15 12.00
CA GLU A 63 -52.91 33.90 12.51
C GLU A 63 -51.75 33.41 11.62
N GLY A 64 -50.67 32.98 12.25
CA GLY A 64 -49.50 32.44 11.55
C GLY A 64 -49.80 31.11 10.88
N VAL A 65 -49.65 31.04 9.55
CA VAL A 65 -49.75 29.79 8.79
C VAL A 65 -48.37 29.21 8.56
N ALA A 66 -48.14 27.98 9.02
CA ALA A 66 -46.88 27.29 8.79
C ALA A 66 -46.70 26.99 7.28
N PRO A 67 -45.51 27.26 6.70
CA PRO A 67 -45.22 26.92 5.32
C PRO A 67 -45.14 25.40 5.13
N ASN A 68 -45.28 24.95 3.87
CA ASN A 68 -45.01 23.54 3.53
C ASN A 68 -43.57 23.18 3.94
N ARG A 69 -43.43 22.07 4.67
CA ARG A 69 -42.15 21.59 5.21
C ARG A 69 -41.09 21.39 4.12
N GLU A 70 -41.47 20.94 2.93
CA GLU A 70 -40.54 20.73 1.82
C GLU A 70 -40.01 22.07 1.28
N THR A 71 -40.89 23.04 1.04
CA THR A 71 -40.49 24.38 0.59
C THR A 71 -39.63 25.08 1.63
N PHE A 72 -39.99 24.96 2.91
CA PHE A 72 -39.21 25.53 4.02
C PHE A 72 -37.78 24.95 4.05
N LYS A 73 -37.64 23.62 4.00
CA LYS A 73 -36.32 22.95 3.91
C LYS A 73 -35.51 23.38 2.69
N GLN A 74 -36.16 23.55 1.53
CA GLN A 74 -35.48 24.02 0.32
C GLN A 74 -34.96 25.45 0.48
N ILE A 75 -35.69 26.30 1.19
CA ILE A 75 -35.25 27.67 1.48
C ILE A 75 -34.09 27.65 2.47
N GLU A 76 -34.20 26.89 3.56
CA GLU A 76 -33.13 26.77 4.56
C GLU A 76 -31.83 26.26 3.94
N SER A 77 -31.90 25.20 3.13
CA SER A 77 -30.72 24.64 2.47
C SER A 77 -30.08 25.59 1.46
N ARG A 78 -30.86 26.46 0.78
CA ARG A 78 -30.31 27.47 -0.14
C ARG A 78 -29.67 28.65 0.57
N LEU A 79 -30.28 29.13 1.66
CA LEU A 79 -29.82 30.32 2.35
C LEU A 79 -28.66 30.04 3.31
N PHE A 80 -28.71 28.90 4.01
CA PHE A 80 -27.74 28.57 5.04
C PHE A 80 -26.79 27.44 4.64
N GLY A 81 -27.00 26.84 3.46
CA GLY A 81 -26.29 25.64 3.03
C GLY A 81 -26.69 24.41 3.85
N ASP A 82 -26.25 23.24 3.43
CA ASP A 82 -26.25 22.07 4.31
C ASP A 82 -25.18 22.28 5.39
N ALA A 83 -25.52 23.00 6.47
CA ALA A 83 -24.69 23.14 7.67
C ALA A 83 -24.35 21.77 8.32
N GLY A 84 -24.87 20.66 7.77
CA GLY A 84 -24.63 19.30 8.22
C GLY A 84 -24.48 18.29 7.10
N LYS A 85 -24.02 18.65 5.90
CA LYS A 85 -23.57 17.60 4.94
C LYS A 85 -22.35 16.92 5.58
N PRO A 86 -22.42 15.60 5.91
CA PRO A 86 -21.25 14.92 6.40
C PRO A 86 -20.17 15.06 5.33
N ALA A 87 -19.00 15.59 5.72
CA ALA A 87 -17.86 15.63 4.84
C ALA A 87 -17.71 14.23 4.23
N SER A 88 -17.68 14.16 2.89
CA SER A 88 -17.45 12.92 2.16
C SER A 88 -16.35 12.13 2.87
N PHE A 89 -16.51 10.81 3.01
CA PHE A 89 -15.56 9.97 3.74
C PHE A 89 -14.10 10.23 3.33
N SER A 90 -13.86 10.54 2.06
CA SER A 90 -12.56 10.99 1.56
C SER A 90 -12.09 12.29 2.22
N GLN A 91 -12.91 13.34 2.24
CA GLN A 91 -12.57 14.60 2.93
C GLN A 91 -12.35 14.43 4.43
N GLY A 92 -13.07 13.50 5.08
CA GLY A 92 -12.87 13.17 6.50
C GLY A 92 -11.49 12.55 6.78
N LEU A 93 -11.03 11.63 5.94
CA LEU A 93 -9.70 11.01 6.09
C LEU A 93 -8.57 11.98 5.73
N TRP A 94 -8.72 12.73 4.63
CA TRP A 94 -7.72 13.71 4.20
C TRP A 94 -7.50 14.83 5.23
N ASN A 95 -8.57 15.27 5.91
CA ASN A 95 -8.50 16.29 6.97
C ASN A 95 -8.22 15.72 8.38
N SER A 96 -8.02 14.41 8.53
CA SER A 96 -7.79 13.79 9.84
C SER A 96 -6.31 13.72 10.17
N ALA A 97 -5.87 14.58 11.10
CA ALA A 97 -4.50 14.54 11.63
C ALA A 97 -4.20 13.21 12.34
N VAL A 98 -5.20 12.58 12.99
CA VAL A 98 -5.04 11.30 13.67
C VAL A 98 -4.73 10.18 12.65
N PHE A 99 -5.40 10.19 11.50
CA PHE A 99 -5.15 9.24 10.41
C PHE A 99 -3.73 9.39 9.84
N TRP A 100 -3.30 10.62 9.54
CA TRP A 100 -1.95 10.85 9.03
C TRP A 100 -0.86 10.51 10.05
N ARG A 101 -1.11 10.74 11.34
CA ARG A 101 -0.19 10.36 12.42
C ARG A 101 -0.07 8.86 12.59
N SER A 102 -1.19 8.13 12.52
CA SER A 102 -1.16 6.66 12.60
C SER A 102 -0.48 6.05 11.38
N LEU A 103 -0.74 6.58 10.19
CA LEU A 103 -0.08 6.15 8.95
C LEU A 103 1.43 6.39 9.00
N ALA A 104 1.87 7.59 9.42
CA ALA A 104 3.29 7.90 9.59
C ALA A 104 3.95 6.96 10.61
N PHE A 105 3.30 6.70 11.74
CA PHE A 105 3.81 5.76 12.74
C PHE A 105 3.95 4.34 12.18
N ALA A 106 2.94 3.86 11.44
CA ALA A 106 3.00 2.55 10.79
C ALA A 106 4.17 2.47 9.79
N CYS A 107 4.37 3.51 8.97
CA CYS A 107 5.50 3.58 8.05
C CYS A 107 6.85 3.57 8.78
N ILE A 108 6.98 4.27 9.91
CA ILE A 108 8.20 4.26 10.74
C ILE A 108 8.45 2.86 11.29
N VAL A 109 7.43 2.17 11.83
CA VAL A 109 7.57 0.81 12.35
C VAL A 109 8.02 -0.16 11.26
N VAL A 110 7.48 -0.04 10.05
CA VAL A 110 7.89 -0.86 8.90
C VAL A 110 9.33 -0.55 8.51
N ALA A 111 9.72 0.73 8.43
CA ALA A 111 11.09 1.12 8.09
C ALA A 111 12.10 0.64 9.13
N VAL A 112 11.80 0.81 10.42
CA VAL A 112 12.65 0.31 11.52
C VAL A 112 12.76 -1.21 11.47
N SER A 113 11.65 -1.92 11.27
CA SER A 113 11.65 -3.38 11.10
C SER A 113 12.52 -3.83 9.92
N ALA A 114 12.43 -3.13 8.78
CA ALA A 114 13.26 -3.42 7.61
C ALA A 114 14.75 -3.16 7.87
N VAL A 115 15.09 -2.10 8.59
CA VAL A 115 16.48 -1.81 9.00
C VAL A 115 16.99 -2.86 9.97
N ILE A 116 16.21 -3.26 10.99
CA ILE A 116 16.57 -4.33 11.93
C ILE A 116 16.83 -5.63 11.18
N PHE A 117 15.95 -5.99 10.25
CA PHE A 117 16.10 -7.18 9.42
C PHE A 117 17.36 -7.11 8.54
N ALA A 118 17.58 -5.99 7.84
CA ALA A 118 18.75 -5.79 6.99
C ALA A 118 20.08 -5.70 7.76
N SER A 119 20.04 -5.24 9.02
CA SER A 119 21.22 -5.14 9.88
C SER A 119 21.71 -6.47 10.44
N GLY A 120 21.00 -7.58 10.19
CA GLY A 120 21.39 -8.91 10.67
C GLY A 120 21.26 -9.09 12.19
N VAL A 121 20.55 -8.20 12.88
CA VAL A 121 20.30 -8.27 14.33
C VAL A 121 19.29 -9.37 14.68
N VAL A 122 18.45 -9.76 13.72
CA VAL A 122 17.60 -10.95 13.85
C VAL A 122 18.48 -12.17 13.56
N PRO A 123 18.67 -13.10 14.52
CA PRO A 123 19.31 -14.36 14.23
C PRO A 123 18.50 -15.05 13.14
N GLU A 124 19.16 -15.38 12.03
CA GLU A 124 18.58 -16.29 11.05
C GLU A 124 18.18 -17.55 11.81
N PRO A 125 16.94 -18.05 11.67
CA PRO A 125 16.56 -19.29 12.32
C PRO A 125 17.60 -20.33 11.91
N GLU A 126 18.31 -20.89 12.89
CA GLU A 126 19.28 -21.95 12.66
C GLU A 126 18.55 -23.09 11.96
N GLY A 127 18.59 -23.07 10.63
CA GLY A 127 18.27 -24.23 9.82
C GLY A 127 19.20 -25.35 10.28
N PRO A 128 18.74 -26.62 10.25
CA PRO A 128 19.51 -27.74 10.76
C PRO A 128 20.92 -27.67 10.18
N THR A 129 21.89 -27.51 11.07
CA THR A 129 23.32 -27.36 10.76
C THR A 129 23.69 -28.33 9.65
N PRO A 130 24.04 -27.84 8.44
CA PRO A 130 24.35 -28.73 7.34
C PRO A 130 25.56 -29.55 7.72
N LEU A 131 25.46 -30.86 7.52
CA LEU A 131 26.59 -31.74 7.74
C LEU A 131 27.60 -31.54 6.62
N VAL A 132 28.72 -30.90 6.94
CA VAL A 132 29.80 -30.62 6.00
C VAL A 132 30.81 -31.76 6.12
N ALA A 133 30.93 -32.57 5.08
CA ALA A 133 32.04 -33.50 4.92
C ALA A 133 33.09 -32.83 4.00
N GLU A 134 34.30 -32.63 4.52
CA GLU A 134 35.45 -32.23 3.71
C GLU A 134 36.10 -33.51 3.19
N LEU A 135 36.08 -33.68 1.86
CA LEU A 135 36.62 -34.87 1.20
C LEU A 135 37.96 -34.51 0.56
N SER A 136 39.05 -34.89 1.23
CA SER A 136 40.40 -34.66 0.74
C SER A 136 40.94 -35.95 0.11
N GLY A 137 41.19 -35.93 -1.19
CA GLY A 137 41.87 -37.01 -1.91
C GLY A 137 43.37 -36.76 -1.95
N GLU A 138 44.15 -37.73 -1.50
CA GLU A 138 45.61 -37.76 -1.65
C GLU A 138 45.92 -37.92 -3.15
N ASN A 139 46.21 -36.81 -3.83
CA ASN A 139 46.54 -36.64 -5.27
C ASN A 139 45.42 -36.23 -6.24
N SER A 140 44.50 -35.31 -5.89
CA SER A 140 43.68 -34.63 -6.92
C SER A 140 43.52 -33.11 -6.69
N THR A 141 43.61 -32.36 -7.79
CA THR A 141 43.60 -30.89 -7.89
C THR A 141 42.19 -30.29 -7.78
N ILE A 142 41.29 -30.87 -6.97
CA ILE A 142 39.89 -30.45 -6.93
C ILE A 142 39.36 -30.51 -5.50
N ASN A 143 39.06 -29.34 -4.92
CA ASN A 143 38.31 -29.23 -3.68
C ASN A 143 36.81 -29.13 -4.01
N LEU A 144 36.04 -30.17 -3.68
CA LEU A 144 34.58 -30.18 -3.83
C LEU A 144 33.92 -29.94 -2.47
N ARG A 145 32.97 -29.00 -2.41
CA ARG A 145 32.12 -28.77 -1.25
C ARG A 145 30.72 -29.31 -1.54
N ALA A 146 30.33 -30.34 -0.83
CA ALA A 146 28.99 -30.95 -0.93
C ALA A 146 28.18 -30.64 0.34
N SER A 147 26.93 -30.22 0.18
CA SER A 147 25.97 -30.08 1.28
C SER A 147 24.72 -30.91 0.99
N TYR A 148 24.34 -31.76 1.95
CA TYR A 148 23.18 -32.67 1.83
C TYR A 148 22.08 -32.32 2.84
N GLU A 149 20.85 -32.13 2.35
CA GLU A 149 19.68 -31.85 3.17
C GLU A 149 18.76 -33.07 3.27
N LEU A 150 18.68 -33.68 4.46
CA LEU A 150 18.02 -34.97 4.70
C LEU A 150 16.52 -34.98 4.38
N GLN A 151 15.80 -33.87 4.63
CA GLN A 151 14.34 -33.80 4.45
C GLN A 151 13.94 -33.66 2.98
N SER A 152 14.68 -32.86 2.22
CA SER A 152 14.38 -32.58 0.82
C SER A 152 15.07 -33.55 -0.15
N GLY A 153 16.14 -34.22 0.30
CA GLY A 153 17.00 -35.05 -0.54
C GLY A 153 17.84 -34.23 -1.53
N ARG A 154 17.94 -32.92 -1.33
CA ARG A 154 18.75 -32.02 -2.15
C ARG A 154 20.21 -32.17 -1.77
N LEU A 155 21.03 -32.54 -2.75
CA LEU A 155 22.48 -32.48 -2.69
C LEU A 155 22.95 -31.33 -3.59
N LYS A 156 23.71 -30.41 -3.01
CA LYS A 156 24.37 -29.35 -3.77
C LYS A 156 25.87 -29.61 -3.80
N ILE A 157 26.43 -29.68 -5.00
CA ILE A 157 27.87 -29.79 -5.27
C ILE A 157 28.26 -28.60 -6.12
N VAL A 158 29.09 -27.71 -5.59
CA VAL A 158 29.63 -26.59 -6.37
C VAL A 158 31.01 -26.98 -6.89
N PRO A 159 31.20 -27.21 -8.20
CA PRO A 159 32.53 -27.43 -8.75
C PRO A 159 33.33 -26.13 -8.73
N VAL A 160 34.43 -26.10 -7.97
CA VAL A 160 35.38 -24.99 -8.00
C VAL A 160 36.39 -25.29 -9.10
N ALA A 161 36.16 -24.69 -10.28
CA ALA A 161 37.04 -24.66 -11.44
C ALA A 161 37.46 -26.03 -12.02
N ALA A 162 36.59 -26.64 -12.81
CA ALA A 162 37.07 -27.44 -13.94
C ALA A 162 37.29 -26.50 -15.13
N GLY A 163 38.34 -26.74 -15.92
CA GLY A 163 38.64 -26.00 -17.15
C GLY A 163 37.50 -26.05 -18.18
N LYS A 164 37.79 -25.57 -19.39
CA LYS A 164 36.81 -25.39 -20.49
C LYS A 164 35.74 -26.50 -20.56
N PRO A 165 34.48 -26.16 -20.90
CA PRO A 165 33.35 -27.09 -20.98
C PRO A 165 33.54 -28.05 -22.16
N GLU A 166 34.47 -28.99 -22.01
CA GLU A 166 34.43 -30.19 -22.82
C GLU A 166 33.30 -31.04 -22.26
N GLU A 167 32.43 -31.49 -23.16
CA GLU A 167 31.14 -32.19 -23.00
C GLU A 167 31.17 -33.37 -22.00
N LYS A 168 31.36 -33.08 -20.71
CA LYS A 168 31.49 -34.05 -19.62
C LYS A 168 30.56 -33.65 -18.48
N SER A 169 29.89 -34.63 -17.91
CA SER A 169 28.97 -34.45 -16.79
C SER A 169 29.55 -35.06 -15.53
N LEU A 170 29.25 -34.49 -14.37
CA LEU A 170 29.55 -35.15 -13.10
C LEU A 170 28.39 -36.09 -12.77
N GLU A 171 28.68 -37.29 -12.29
CA GLU A 171 27.66 -38.23 -11.85
C GLU A 171 27.91 -38.66 -10.41
N LEU A 172 26.85 -38.63 -9.60
CA LEU A 172 26.88 -39.06 -8.20
C LEU A 172 26.51 -40.53 -8.11
N TRP A 173 27.27 -41.27 -7.31
CA TRP A 173 27.10 -42.69 -7.10
C TRP A 173 26.99 -43.02 -5.62
N LEU A 174 26.11 -43.98 -5.32
CA LEU A 174 26.08 -44.73 -4.07
C LEU A 174 26.97 -45.96 -4.23
N VAL A 175 28.01 -46.05 -3.41
CA VAL A 175 28.93 -47.19 -3.38
C VAL A 175 28.65 -48.02 -2.11
N PRO A 176 27.88 -49.11 -2.22
CA PRO A 176 27.63 -49.99 -1.07
C PRO A 176 28.90 -50.76 -0.69
N GLY A 177 28.97 -51.24 0.57
CA GLY A 177 30.09 -52.06 1.03
C GLY A 177 30.24 -53.40 0.29
N SER A 178 29.18 -53.87 -0.35
CA SER A 178 29.19 -54.98 -1.30
C SER A 178 28.16 -54.74 -2.41
N GLY A 179 28.52 -55.00 -3.66
CA GLY A 179 27.68 -54.79 -4.84
C GLY A 179 28.20 -53.70 -5.80
N LEU A 180 27.46 -53.47 -6.89
CA LEU A 180 27.80 -52.44 -7.87
C LEU A 180 27.35 -51.05 -7.40
N ALA A 181 28.10 -50.02 -7.81
CA ALA A 181 27.73 -48.64 -7.58
C ALA A 181 26.40 -48.31 -8.28
N LYS A 182 25.53 -47.58 -7.58
CA LYS A 182 24.22 -47.16 -8.12
C LYS A 182 24.24 -45.66 -8.39
N SER A 183 23.84 -45.25 -9.59
CA SER A 183 23.72 -43.83 -9.90
C SER A 183 22.63 -43.20 -9.03
N LEU A 184 22.97 -42.09 -8.40
CA LEU A 184 22.06 -41.21 -7.66
C LEU A 184 21.65 -40.00 -8.50
N GLY A 185 22.34 -39.75 -9.62
CA GLY A 185 21.98 -38.75 -10.62
C GLY A 185 23.16 -37.97 -11.19
N VAL A 186 22.89 -37.23 -12.25
CA VAL A 186 23.88 -36.52 -13.08
C VAL A 186 23.74 -35.01 -12.90
N PHE A 187 24.87 -34.31 -12.80
CA PHE A 187 24.95 -32.85 -12.85
C PHE A 187 25.21 -32.41 -14.29
N HIS A 188 24.31 -31.60 -14.84
CA HIS A 188 24.49 -31.06 -16.19
C HIS A 188 25.44 -29.85 -16.19
N PRO A 189 26.30 -29.73 -17.21
CA PRO A 189 27.14 -28.54 -17.39
C PRO A 189 26.29 -27.28 -17.53
N GLY A 190 26.60 -26.23 -16.77
CA GLY A 190 25.90 -24.94 -16.83
C GLY A 190 24.68 -24.81 -15.91
N GLU A 191 24.29 -25.87 -15.19
CA GLU A 191 23.27 -25.82 -14.13
C GLU A 191 23.88 -25.61 -12.74
N SER A 192 23.06 -25.19 -11.76
CA SER A 192 23.46 -24.73 -10.42
C SER A 192 24.15 -25.75 -9.50
N GLY A 193 24.62 -26.90 -10.03
CA GLY A 193 25.28 -27.95 -9.26
C GLY A 193 24.35 -28.62 -8.24
N GLU A 194 23.04 -28.57 -8.48
CA GLU A 194 22.02 -29.11 -7.58
C GLU A 194 21.43 -30.40 -8.17
N LEU A 195 21.38 -31.45 -7.36
CA LEU A 195 20.81 -32.74 -7.69
C LEU A 195 19.82 -33.15 -6.60
N VAL A 196 18.64 -33.58 -7.03
CA VAL A 196 17.65 -34.18 -6.12
C VAL A 196 17.79 -35.69 -6.21
N ILE A 197 18.16 -36.33 -5.10
CA ILE A 197 18.27 -37.79 -5.04
C ILE A 197 16.85 -38.40 -5.12
N PRO A 198 16.61 -39.37 -6.02
CA PRO A 198 15.33 -40.07 -6.14
C PRO A 198 14.89 -40.68 -4.80
N ALA A 199 13.59 -40.60 -4.49
CA ALA A 199 13.04 -40.97 -3.18
C ALA A 199 13.34 -42.44 -2.79
N GLU A 200 13.39 -43.31 -3.78
CA GLU A 200 13.65 -44.74 -3.67
C GLU A 200 15.09 -45.03 -3.25
N LEU A 201 16.02 -44.13 -3.56
CA LEU A 201 17.44 -44.27 -3.27
C LEU A 201 17.85 -43.58 -1.97
N ARG A 202 17.05 -42.63 -1.45
CA ARG A 202 17.32 -41.91 -0.19
C ARG A 202 17.49 -42.85 1.00
N ASN A 203 16.66 -43.90 1.08
CA ASN A 203 16.73 -44.89 2.16
C ASN A 203 18.02 -45.73 2.15
N HIS A 204 18.77 -45.72 1.03
CA HIS A 204 20.06 -46.40 0.93
C HIS A 204 21.24 -45.47 1.27
N VAL A 205 21.01 -44.16 1.44
CA VAL A 205 22.02 -43.20 1.90
C VAL A 205 22.01 -43.18 3.43
N THR A 206 22.54 -44.23 4.04
CA THR A 206 22.63 -44.38 5.51
C THR A 206 24.04 -44.07 6.03
N ASP A 207 24.15 -43.89 7.34
CA ASP A 207 25.44 -43.74 8.03
C ASP A 207 26.41 -44.87 7.65
N GLY A 208 27.66 -44.49 7.34
CA GLY A 208 28.71 -45.39 6.85
C GLY A 208 28.70 -45.72 5.36
N THR A 209 27.68 -45.29 4.59
CA THR A 209 27.62 -45.53 3.14
C THR A 209 28.61 -44.63 2.40
N THR A 210 29.28 -45.14 1.37
CA THR A 210 30.22 -44.34 0.58
C THR A 210 29.49 -43.69 -0.59
N LEU A 211 29.68 -42.38 -0.77
CA LEU A 211 29.31 -41.64 -1.97
C LEU A 211 30.56 -41.41 -2.81
N ALA A 212 30.42 -41.45 -4.12
CA ALA A 212 31.48 -41.13 -5.07
C ALA A 212 30.95 -40.23 -6.19
N VAL A 213 31.83 -39.39 -6.74
CA VAL A 213 31.55 -38.55 -7.90
C VAL A 213 32.54 -38.93 -8.99
N SER A 214 32.05 -39.24 -10.18
CA SER A 214 32.88 -39.50 -11.37
C SER A 214 32.67 -38.44 -12.45
N LEU A 215 33.65 -38.32 -13.34
CA LEU A 215 33.58 -37.50 -14.54
C LEU A 215 33.18 -38.35 -15.75
N GLU A 216 31.92 -38.28 -16.14
CA GLU A 216 31.32 -39.12 -17.19
C GLU A 216 31.17 -38.35 -18.52
N PRO A 217 30.86 -39.03 -19.65
CA PRO A 217 30.43 -38.36 -20.87
C PRO A 217 29.23 -37.42 -20.64
N PHE A 218 28.97 -36.51 -21.59
CA PHE A 218 27.80 -35.63 -21.52
C PHE A 218 26.51 -36.45 -21.34
N GLY A 219 25.75 -36.13 -20.30
CA GLY A 219 24.53 -36.85 -19.92
C GLY A 219 24.74 -38.03 -18.96
N GLY A 220 25.97 -38.32 -18.53
CA GLY A 220 26.30 -39.36 -17.55
C GLY A 220 26.81 -40.66 -18.18
N SER A 221 26.86 -41.71 -17.37
CA SER A 221 27.32 -43.04 -17.77
C SER A 221 26.36 -43.71 -18.76
N PRO A 222 26.84 -44.14 -19.95
CA PRO A 222 26.03 -44.87 -20.91
C PRO A 222 25.63 -46.28 -20.45
N THR A 223 26.35 -46.84 -19.48
CA THR A 223 26.23 -48.25 -19.07
C THR A 223 25.49 -48.43 -17.74
N GLY A 224 25.17 -47.33 -17.05
CA GLY A 224 24.64 -47.37 -15.69
C GLY A 224 25.66 -47.84 -14.64
N GLN A 225 26.94 -47.91 -15.01
CA GLN A 225 28.08 -48.19 -14.12
C GLN A 225 29.11 -47.06 -14.24
N VAL A 226 29.98 -46.89 -13.25
CA VAL A 226 31.04 -45.87 -13.33
C VAL A 226 31.92 -46.12 -14.55
N THR A 227 31.96 -45.19 -15.52
CA THR A 227 32.83 -45.31 -16.71
C THR A 227 33.98 -44.31 -16.72
N GLY A 228 33.84 -43.21 -15.97
CA GLY A 228 34.83 -42.16 -15.85
C GLY A 228 35.73 -42.26 -14.61
N PRO A 229 36.78 -41.44 -14.51
CA PRO A 229 37.59 -41.34 -13.30
C PRO A 229 36.76 -40.79 -12.13
N ILE A 230 36.93 -41.38 -10.94
CA ILE A 230 36.35 -40.88 -9.69
C ILE A 230 37.15 -39.65 -9.26
N VAL A 231 36.48 -38.51 -9.14
CA VAL A 231 37.09 -37.23 -8.77
C VAL A 231 36.94 -36.91 -7.29
N ALA A 232 35.96 -37.51 -6.61
CA ALA A 232 35.82 -37.45 -5.15
C ALA A 232 35.06 -38.66 -4.60
N SER A 233 35.34 -39.03 -3.36
CA SER A 233 34.57 -40.03 -2.62
C SER A 233 34.60 -39.76 -1.11
N GLY A 234 33.58 -40.24 -0.40
CA GLY A 234 33.40 -39.93 1.01
C GLY A 234 32.36 -40.80 1.70
N LYS A 235 32.57 -41.10 2.98
CA LYS A 235 31.55 -41.76 3.79
C LYS A 235 30.54 -40.75 4.30
N VAL A 236 29.27 -41.10 4.23
CA VAL A 236 28.21 -40.40 4.94
C VAL A 236 28.39 -40.67 6.43
N LEU A 237 28.55 -39.61 7.20
CA LEU A 237 28.53 -39.64 8.66
C LEU A 237 27.18 -39.10 9.12
N ARG A 238 26.67 -39.53 10.27
CA ARG A 238 25.71 -38.74 11.04
C ARG A 238 26.45 -37.99 12.15
N PRO A 239 26.10 -36.74 12.45
CA PRO A 239 26.60 -36.06 13.64
C PRO A 239 26.12 -36.75 14.92
#